data_AF-A0A483CVW8-F1
#
_entry.id   AF-A0A483CVW8-F1
#
_cell.length_a   1.000
_cell.length_b   1.000
_cell.length_c   1.000
_cell.angle_alpha   90.00
_cell.angle_beta   90.00
_cell.angle_gamma   90.00
#
_symmetry.space_group_name_H-M   'P 1'
#
loop_
_entity.id
_entity.type
_entity.pdbx_description
1 polymer ?
#
loop_
_entity_poly.entity_id
_entity_poly.type
_entity_poly.pdbx_seq_one_letter_code
_entity_poly.pdbx_strand_id
1 'polypeptide(L)'
;MAVIQRFGIVSVARINAAISLVIGLVLSVLWILFTGVTGVARGIDGGAIGSAAMHGAGGLVVIIFVTIVYAVVGFIAGALVALLYNVAAGWFGGIEMDLAD
;
A
#
# COMPACT_ATOMS: atom_id res chain seq x y z
N MET A 1 9.10 15.28 25.49
CA MET A 1 8.45 13.95 25.50
C MET A 1 6.97 14.04 25.84
N ALA A 2 6.11 13.75 24.88
CA ALA A 2 4.67 13.60 25.04
C ALA A 2 4.27 12.13 24.86
N VAL A 3 3.37 11.61 25.69
CA VAL A 3 2.88 10.22 25.57
C VAL A 3 1.60 10.20 24.73
N ILE A 4 1.61 9.48 23.62
CA ILE A 4 0.42 9.34 22.76
C ILE A 4 -0.34 8.10 23.18
N GLN A 5 -1.49 8.30 23.81
CA GLN A 5 -2.38 7.20 24.23
C GLN A 5 -3.41 6.83 23.17
N ARG A 6 -3.74 7.74 22.25
CA ARG A 6 -4.73 7.50 21.21
C ARG A 6 -4.33 8.15 19.89
N PHE A 7 -4.41 7.38 18.81
CA PHE A 7 -4.36 7.89 17.46
C PHE A 7 -5.77 8.06 16.87
N GLY A 8 -5.94 9.12 16.09
CA GLY A 8 -7.11 9.28 15.24
C GLY A 8 -7.09 8.23 14.12
N ILE A 9 -8.04 7.29 14.16
CA ILE A 9 -8.10 6.14 13.24
C ILE A 9 -8.08 6.60 11.77
N VAL A 10 -8.90 7.61 11.44
CA VAL A 10 -8.98 8.16 10.08
C VAL A 10 -7.70 8.90 9.68
N SER A 11 -7.02 9.53 10.63
CA SER A 11 -5.75 10.23 10.36
C SER A 11 -4.65 9.24 9.96
N VAL A 12 -4.48 8.18 10.76
CA VAL A 12 -3.51 7.11 10.46
C VAL A 12 -3.88 6.39 9.17
N ALA A 13 -5.16 6.08 8.96
CA ALA A 13 -5.64 5.43 7.74
C ALA A 13 -5.33 6.23 6.48
N ARG A 14 -5.54 7.56 6.50
CA ARG A 14 -5.22 8.45 5.36
C ARG A 14 -3.73 8.49 5.05
N ILE A 15 -2.89 8.61 6.07
CA ILE A 15 -1.43 8.60 5.89
C ILE A 15 -0.98 7.25 5.33
N ASN A 16 -1.46 6.15 5.90
CA ASN A 16 -1.08 4.81 5.44
C ASN A 16 -1.59 4.53 4.02
N ALA A 17 -2.78 5.02 3.66
CA ALA A 17 -3.29 4.94 2.29
C ALA A 17 -2.42 5.71 1.30
N ALA A 18 -1.97 6.91 1.65
CA ALA A 18 -1.08 7.71 0.81
C ALA A 18 0.28 7.04 0.61
N ILE A 19 0.87 6.50 1.68
CA ILE A 19 2.12 5.73 1.62
C ILE A 19 1.91 4.48 0.74
N SER A 20 0.84 3.73 0.98
CA SER A 20 0.54 2.50 0.25
C SER A 20 0.22 2.76 -1.22
N LEU A 21 -0.34 3.91 -1.57
CA LEU A 21 -0.56 4.34 -2.95
C LEU A 21 0.77 4.53 -3.67
N VAL A 22 1.74 5.24 -3.05
CA VAL A 22 3.06 5.43 -3.63
C VAL A 22 3.79 4.09 -3.79
N ILE A 23 3.73 3.23 -2.76
CA ILE A 23 4.29 1.87 -2.83
C ILE A 23 3.63 1.06 -3.94
N GLY A 24 2.29 1.08 -4.02
CA GLY A 24 1.52 0.36 -5.04
C GLY A 24 1.89 0.81 -6.46
N LEU A 25 2.09 2.11 -6.67
CA LEU A 25 2.54 2.66 -7.95
C LEU A 25 3.94 2.16 -8.30
N VAL A 26 4.89 2.26 -7.36
CA VAL A 26 6.28 1.80 -7.57
C VAL A 26 6.31 0.31 -7.88
N LEU A 27 5.61 -0.51 -7.10
CA LEU A 27 5.54 -1.96 -7.32
C LEU A 27 4.90 -2.32 -8.66
N SER A 28 3.82 -1.63 -9.05
CA SER A 28 3.13 -1.88 -10.33
C SER A 28 4.02 -1.54 -11.53
N VAL A 29 4.74 -0.42 -11.46
CA VAL A 29 5.68 -0.01 -12.51
C VAL A 29 6.85 -0.99 -12.60
N LEU A 30 7.46 -1.35 -11.47
CA LEU A 30 8.53 -2.33 -11.43
C LEU A 30 8.08 -3.68 -11.98
N TRP A 31 6.88 -4.15 -11.60
CA TRP A 31 6.33 -5.41 -12.08
C TRP A 31 6.21 -5.41 -13.60
N ILE A 32 5.64 -4.37 -14.22
CA ILE A 32 5.54 -4.26 -15.69
C ILE A 32 6.90 -4.22 -16.36
N LEU A 33 7.88 -3.50 -15.78
CA LEU A 33 9.24 -3.46 -16.33
C LEU A 33 9.87 -4.86 -16.32
N PHE A 34 9.73 -5.61 -15.23
CA PHE A 34 10.27 -6.97 -15.14
C PHE A 34 9.52 -7.97 -16.01
N THR A 35 8.19 -7.92 -16.09
CA THR A 35 7.40 -8.81 -16.95
C THR A 35 7.55 -8.46 -18.43
N GLY A 36 7.74 -7.19 -18.77
CA GLY A 36 8.03 -6.75 -20.13
C GLY A 36 9.39 -7.25 -20.63
N VAL A 37 10.41 -7.25 -19.77
CA VAL A 37 11.75 -7.77 -20.10
C VAL A 37 11.78 -9.30 -20.14
N THR A 38 11.06 -9.97 -19.22
CA THR A 38 11.05 -11.46 -19.16
C THR A 38 10.09 -12.11 -20.13
N GLY A 39 8.95 -11.47 -20.46
CA GLY A 39 7.99 -11.94 -21.46
C GLY A 39 8.51 -11.91 -22.89
N VAL A 40 9.51 -11.07 -23.18
CA VAL A 40 10.28 -11.12 -24.44
C VAL A 40 11.24 -12.31 -24.49
N ALA A 41 11.73 -12.79 -23.33
CA ALA A 41 12.71 -13.87 -23.22
C ALA A 41 12.10 -15.26 -23.01
N ARG A 42 10.83 -15.34 -22.58
CA ARG A 42 10.10 -16.58 -22.29
C ARG A 42 8.70 -16.41 -22.87
N GLY A 43 8.44 -17.01 -24.04
CA GLY A 43 7.08 -17.12 -24.60
C GLY A 43 6.20 -18.04 -23.77
N ILE A 44 5.89 -17.66 -22.53
CA ILE A 44 5.22 -18.49 -21.54
C ILE A 44 3.99 -17.76 -21.01
N ASP A 45 2.84 -18.38 -21.29
CA ASP A 45 1.59 -18.46 -20.52
C ASP A 45 1.59 -17.83 -19.11
N GLY A 46 1.66 -16.50 -19.05
CA GLY A 46 1.36 -15.74 -17.84
C GLY A 46 -0.15 -15.54 -17.73
N GLY A 47 -0.78 -16.13 -16.71
CA GLY A 47 -2.24 -16.11 -16.49
C GLY A 47 -2.90 -14.73 -16.64
N ALA A 48 -4.22 -14.69 -16.76
CA ALA A 48 -5.05 -13.58 -17.28
C ALA A 48 -4.61 -12.11 -16.98
N ILE A 49 -3.95 -11.84 -15.85
CA ILE A 49 -3.40 -10.52 -15.50
C ILE A 49 -2.09 -10.21 -16.26
N GLY A 50 -1.23 -11.20 -16.47
CA GLY A 50 0.00 -11.10 -17.26
C GLY A 50 -0.28 -10.90 -18.77
N SER A 51 -1.27 -11.60 -19.32
CA SER A 51 -1.66 -11.44 -20.74
C SER A 51 -2.35 -10.09 -21.02
N ALA A 52 -3.13 -9.56 -20.07
CA ALA A 52 -3.75 -8.24 -20.18
C ALA A 52 -2.71 -7.11 -20.10
N ALA A 53 -1.66 -7.25 -19.29
CA ALA A 53 -0.60 -6.26 -19.16
C ALA A 53 0.27 -6.12 -20.43
N MET A 54 0.42 -7.18 -21.24
CA MET A 54 1.24 -7.16 -22.45
C MET A 54 0.60 -6.43 -23.64
N HIS A 55 -0.73 -6.26 -23.66
CA HIS A 55 -1.42 -5.56 -24.74
C HIS A 55 -1.57 -4.06 -24.41
N GLY A 56 -0.49 -3.28 -24.57
CA GLY A 56 -0.45 -1.80 -24.63
C GLY A 56 -1.43 -0.98 -23.76
N ALA A 57 -2.72 -0.99 -24.09
CA ALA A 57 -3.79 -0.35 -23.32
C ALA A 57 -4.12 -1.05 -21.99
N GLY A 58 -3.91 -2.37 -21.87
CA GLY A 58 -4.21 -3.14 -20.66
C GLY A 58 -3.20 -2.93 -19.52
N GLY A 59 -1.93 -2.65 -19.82
CA GLY A 59 -0.89 -2.41 -18.82
C GLY A 59 -1.15 -1.17 -17.96
N LEU A 60 -1.59 -0.06 -18.57
CA LEU A 60 -1.93 1.15 -17.85
C LEU A 60 -3.14 0.95 -16.92
N VAL A 61 -4.17 0.24 -17.41
CA VAL A 61 -5.36 -0.09 -16.61
C VAL A 61 -4.98 -0.95 -15.40
N VAL A 62 -4.09 -1.92 -15.59
CA VAL A 62 -3.58 -2.77 -14.49
C VAL A 62 -2.79 -1.94 -13.47
N ILE A 63 -1.90 -1.02 -13.91
CA ILE A 63 -1.17 -0.13 -12.97
C ILE A 63 -2.16 0.66 -12.12
N ILE A 64 -3.13 1.32 -12.75
CA ILE A 64 -4.10 2.16 -12.05
C ILE A 64 -4.91 1.31 -11.07
N PHE A 65 -5.40 0.16 -11.53
CA PHE A 65 -6.19 -0.74 -10.70
C PHE A 65 -5.41 -1.25 -9.48
N VAL A 66 -4.22 -1.82 -9.69
CA VAL A 66 -3.38 -2.36 -8.61
C VAL A 66 -2.98 -1.26 -7.62
N THR A 67 -2.62 -0.07 -8.11
CA THR A 67 -2.27 1.09 -7.27
C THR A 67 -3.43 1.51 -6.38
N ILE A 68 -4.64 1.61 -6.93
CA ILE A 68 -5.84 1.97 -6.17
C ILE A 68 -6.16 0.89 -5.13
N VAL A 69 -6.08 -0.39 -5.50
CA VAL A 69 -6.30 -1.50 -4.56
C VAL A 69 -5.31 -1.43 -3.41
N TYR A 70 -4.02 -1.18 -3.68
CA TYR A 70 -3.01 -1.00 -2.65
C TYR A 70 -3.32 0.18 -1.71
N ALA A 71 -3.79 1.30 -2.25
CA ALA A 71 -4.20 2.45 -1.45
C ALA A 71 -5.38 2.11 -0.52
N VAL A 72 -6.39 1.40 -1.02
CA VAL A 72 -7.57 0.98 -0.24
C VAL A 72 -7.19 -0.03 0.83
N VAL A 73 -6.39 -1.04 0.49
CA VAL A 73 -5.89 -2.03 1.47
C VAL A 73 -5.03 -1.33 2.53
N GLY A 74 -4.17 -0.40 2.11
CA GLY A 74 -3.39 0.44 3.02
C GLY A 74 -4.25 1.27 3.96
N PHE A 75 -5.34 1.86 3.46
CA PHE A 75 -6.30 2.59 4.29
C PHE A 75 -6.90 1.69 5.38
N ILE A 76 -7.39 0.52 5.00
CA ILE A 76 -8.03 -0.44 5.91
C ILE A 76 -7.02 -0.96 6.93
N ALA A 77 -5.82 -1.35 6.48
CA ALA A 77 -4.74 -1.80 7.35
C ALA A 77 -4.31 -0.71 8.34
N GLY A 78 -4.19 0.54 7.89
CA GLY A 78 -3.84 1.67 8.75
C GLY A 78 -4.91 1.95 9.80
N ALA A 79 -6.19 1.90 9.41
CA ALA A 79 -7.31 2.02 10.33
C ALA A 79 -7.30 0.90 11.38
N LEU A 80 -7.07 -0.34 10.95
CA LEU A 80 -7.02 -1.51 11.82
C LEU A 80 -5.86 -1.40 12.83
N VAL A 81 -4.67 -1.03 12.37
CA VAL A 81 -3.49 -0.85 13.24
C VAL A 81 -3.74 0.26 14.26
N ALA A 82 -4.34 1.38 13.86
CA ALA A 82 -4.67 2.46 14.80
C ALA A 82 -5.71 2.04 15.85
N LEU A 83 -6.70 1.24 15.45
CA LEU A 83 -7.68 0.66 16.37
C LEU A 83 -7.01 -0.25 17.40
N LEU A 84 -6.17 -1.18 16.93
CA LEU A 84 -5.44 -2.10 17.80
C LEU A 84 -4.49 -1.35 18.74
N TYR A 85 -3.82 -0.32 18.23
CA TYR A 85 -2.97 0.54 19.05
C TYR A 85 -3.75 1.20 20.19
N ASN A 86 -4.90 1.80 19.90
CA ASN A 86 -5.70 2.48 20.91
C ASN A 86 -6.16 1.53 22.03
N VAL A 87 -6.44 0.28 21.70
CA VAL A 87 -6.77 -0.76 22.69
C VAL A 87 -5.54 -1.13 23.51
N ALA A 88 -4.42 -1.43 22.85
CA ALA A 88 -3.17 -1.81 23.52
C ALA A 88 -2.62 -0.69 24.41
N ALA A 89 -2.71 0.56 23.98
CA ALA A 89 -2.27 1.73 24.73
C ALA A 89 -3.04 1.90 26.05
N GLY A 90 -4.30 1.44 26.11
CA GLY A 90 -5.08 1.41 27.35
C GLY A 90 -4.56 0.40 28.38
N TRP A 91 -3.78 -0.60 27.97
CA TRP A 91 -3.19 -1.60 28.86
C TRP A 91 -1.72 -1.33 29.18
N PHE A 92 -0.95 -0.89 28.19
CA PHE A 92 0.51 -0.79 28.28
C PHE A 92 1.04 0.64 28.45
N GLY A 93 0.18 1.66 28.36
CA GLY A 93 0.58 3.05 28.63
C GLY A 93 1.22 3.77 27.45
N GLY A 94 0.59 3.74 26.27
CA GLY A 94 0.95 4.58 25.10
C GLY A 94 2.39 4.46 24.58
N ILE A 95 2.76 5.32 23.62
CA ILE A 95 4.12 5.47 23.09
C ILE A 95 4.60 6.88 23.42
N GLU A 96 5.79 6.97 24.03
CA GLU A 96 6.51 8.23 24.20
C GLU A 96 7.03 8.73 22.85
N MET A 97 6.66 9.97 22.51
CA MET A 97 7.14 10.65 21.32
C MET A 97 7.83 11.95 21.72
N ASP A 98 8.94 12.24 21.04
CA ASP A 98 9.56 13.55 21.08
C ASP A 98 8.96 14.41 19.98
N LEU A 99 8.33 15.50 20.38
CA LEU A 99 7.72 16.45 19.46
C LEU A 99 8.78 17.50 19.15
N ALA A 100 9.11 17.68 17.88
CA ALA A 100 9.88 18.84 17.45
C ALA A 100 8.96 20.08 17.58
N ASP A 101 9.43 21.10 18.30
CA ASP A 101 8.74 22.39 18.47
C ASP A 101 8.49 23.09 17.13
#